data_AF-A0A8T5KRJ3-F1
#
_entry.id   AF-A0A8T5KRJ3-F1
#
_cell.length_a   1.000
_cell.length_b   1.000
_cell.length_c   1.000
_cell.angle_alpha   90.00
_cell.angle_beta   90.00
_cell.angle_gamma   90.00
#
_symmetry.space_group_name_H-M   'P 1'
#
loop_
_entity.id
_entity.type
_entity.pdbx_description
1 polymer ?
#
loop_
_entity_poly.entity_id
_entity_poly.type
_entity_poly.pdbx_seq_one_letter_code
_entity_poly.pdbx_strand_id
1 'polypeptide(L)' 'MSGKLVASWILGSVFMLLGVWIVSNLELNLGVSEFSYAVTLILAFILFLLAGFSWISVAVATRQHH' A
#
# COMPACT_ATOMS: atom_id res chain seq x y z
N MET A 1 13.20 12.73 15.00
CA MET A 1 12.17 12.49 13.98
C MET A 1 10.81 12.68 14.64
N SER A 2 9.92 13.52 14.09
CA SER A 2 8.61 13.81 14.71
C SER A 2 7.72 12.57 14.76
N GLY A 3 6.92 12.39 15.81
CA GLY A 3 6.00 11.24 15.95
C GLY A 3 5.01 11.12 14.78
N LYS A 4 4.63 12.23 14.16
CA LYS A 4 3.77 12.25 12.95
C LYS A 4 4.44 11.60 11.75
N LEU A 5 5.75 11.82 11.60
CA LEU A 5 6.59 11.26 10.55
C LEU A 5 6.71 9.73 10.70
N VAL A 6 6.89 9.27 11.94
CA VAL A 6 6.91 7.84 12.27
C VAL A 6 5.55 7.19 11.98
N ALA A 7 4.44 7.83 12.39
CA ALA A 7 3.10 7.32 12.13
C ALA A 7 2.81 7.19 10.62
N SER A 8 3.20 8.19 9.81
CA SER A 8 3.05 8.13 8.36
C SER A 8 3.90 7.03 7.72
N TRP A 9 5.11 6.79 8.23
CA TRP A 9 5.95 5.69 7.78
C TRP A 9 5.34 4.32 8.08
N ILE A 10 4.85 4.13 9.31
CA ILE A 10 4.16 2.89 9.73
C ILE A 10 2.90 2.67 8.89
N LEU A 11 2.12 3.72 8.63
CA LEU A 11 0.92 3.64 7.80
C LEU A 11 1.24 3.15 6.38
N GLY A 12 2.34 3.63 5.78
CA GLY A 12 2.83 3.13 4.50
C GLY A 12 3.13 1.62 4.53
N SER A 13 3.77 1.13 5.60
CA SER A 13 4.05 -0.30 5.79
C SER A 13 2.78 -1.13 5.94
N VAL A 14 1.74 -0.61 6.59
CA VAL A 14 0.44 -1.29 6.69
C VAL A 14 -0.22 -1.43 5.31
N PHE A 15 -0.22 -0.36 4.50
CA PHE A 15 -0.75 -0.45 3.14
C PHE A 15 0.03 -1.44 2.27
N MET A 16 1.37 -1.46 2.40
CA MET A 16 2.22 -2.41 1.68
C MET A 16 1.88 -3.86 2.08
N LEU A 17 1.77 -4.13 3.39
CA LEU A 17 1.42 -5.45 3.90
C LEU A 17 0.06 -5.93 3.36
N LEU A 18 -0.96 -5.07 3.41
CA LEU A 18 -2.30 -5.40 2.90
C LEU A 18 -2.29 -5.66 1.40
N GLY A 19 -1.59 -4.83 0.61
CA GLY A 19 -1.47 -5.04 -0.83
C GLY A 19 -0.78 -6.35 -1.19
N VAL A 20 0.32 -6.69 -0.51
CA VAL A 20 1.03 -7.96 -0.70
C VAL A 20 0.13 -9.12 -0.30
N TRP A 21 -0.54 -9.04 0.84
CA TRP A 21 -1.43 -10.11 1.30
C TRP A 21 -2.55 -10.39 0.30
N ILE A 22 -3.16 -9.36 -0.27
CA ILE A 22 -4.18 -9.52 -1.32
C ILE A 22 -3.59 -10.26 -2.52
N VAL A 23 -2.48 -9.75 -3.11
CA VAL A 23 -1.89 -10.34 -4.33
C VAL A 23 -1.41 -11.77 -4.09
N SER A 24 -0.84 -12.07 -2.92
CA SER A 24 -0.38 -13.43 -2.58
C SER A 24 -1.51 -14.45 -2.42
N ASN A 25 -2.74 -14.01 -2.18
CA ASN A 25 -3.91 -14.88 -2.07
C ASN A 25 -4.81 -14.78 -3.32
N LEU A 26 -4.41 -14.00 -4.34
CA LEU A 26 -5.23 -13.74 -5.50
C LEU A 26 -5.05 -14.86 -6.55
N GLU A 27 -5.97 -15.80 -6.57
CA GLU A 27 -5.98 -16.94 -7.51
C GLU A 27 -7.25 -16.95 -8.36
N LEU A 28 -7.11 -17.22 -9.66
CA LEU A 28 -8.24 -17.48 -10.56
C LEU A 28 -8.71 -18.92 -10.35
N ASN A 29 -9.55 -19.12 -9.32
CA ASN A 29 -10.15 -20.40 -8.98
C ASN A 29 -11.60 -20.51 -9.48
N LEU A 30 -12.12 -21.73 -9.55
CA LEU A 30 -13.51 -22.01 -9.92
C LEU A 30 -14.46 -21.27 -8.97
N GLY A 31 -15.30 -20.40 -9.52
CA GLY A 31 -16.26 -19.58 -8.75
C GLY A 31 -15.83 -18.11 -8.56
N VAL A 32 -14.62 -17.73 -8.95
CA VAL A 32 -14.19 -16.32 -9.00
C VAL A 32 -14.48 -15.75 -10.38
N SER A 33 -15.24 -14.65 -10.44
CA SER A 33 -15.45 -13.94 -11.70
C SER A 33 -14.22 -13.12 -12.07
N GLU A 34 -13.93 -13.02 -13.37
CA GLU A 34 -12.85 -12.18 -13.90
C GLU A 34 -12.98 -10.71 -13.44
N PHE A 35 -14.22 -10.22 -13.32
CA PHE A 35 -14.49 -8.88 -12.83
C PHE A 35 -14.05 -8.71 -11.37
N SER A 36 -14.42 -9.63 -10.48
CA SER A 36 -14.01 -9.57 -9.07
C SER A 36 -12.49 -9.69 -8.91
N TYR A 37 -11.86 -10.53 -9.74
CA TYR A 37 -10.41 -10.65 -9.80
C TYR A 37 -9.76 -9.31 -10.18
N ALA A 38 -10.21 -8.69 -11.28
CA ALA A 38 -9.69 -7.42 -11.77
C ALA A 38 -9.87 -6.28 -10.76
N VAL A 39 -11.03 -6.19 -10.12
CA VAL A 39 -11.32 -5.18 -9.08
C VAL A 39 -10.37 -5.34 -7.88
N THR A 40 -10.14 -6.58 -7.44
CA THR A 40 -9.24 -6.87 -6.31
C THR A 40 -7.79 -6.53 -6.65
N LEU A 41 -7.37 -6.77 -7.90
CA LEU A 41 -6.04 -6.42 -8.39
C LEU A 41 -5.83 -4.90 -8.43
N ILE A 42 -6.83 -4.13 -8.89
CA ILE A 42 -6.82 -2.67 -8.86
C ILE A 42 -6.74 -2.15 -7.42
N LEU A 43 -7.49 -2.77 -6.48
CA LEU A 43 -7.43 -2.40 -5.07
C LEU A 43 -6.03 -2.59 -4.48
N ALA A 44 -5.38 -3.73 -4.75
CA ALA A 44 -4.01 -3.97 -4.32
C ALA A 44 -3.03 -2.95 -4.91
N PHE A 45 -3.20 -2.59 -6.18
CA PHE A 45 -2.40 -1.55 -6.83
C PHE A 45 -2.55 -0.19 -6.14
N ILE A 46 -3.78 0.22 -5.80
CA ILE A 46 -4.03 1.47 -5.05
C ILE A 46 -3.33 1.44 -3.69
N LEU A 47 -3.36 0.31 -2.97
CA LEU A 47 -2.65 0.18 -1.70
C LEU A 47 -1.14 0.37 -1.86
N PHE A 48 -0.53 -0.17 -2.92
CA PHE A 48 0.89 0.06 -3.20
C PHE A 48 1.20 1.53 -3.51
N LEU A 49 0.33 2.22 -4.25
CA LEU A 49 0.48 3.66 -4.48
C LEU A 49 0.40 4.46 -3.18
N LEU A 50 -0.54 4.14 -2.29
CA LEU A 50 -0.67 4.80 -0.98
C LEU A 50 0.53 4.53 -0.06
N ALA A 51 1.08 3.31 -0.10
CA ALA A 51 2.30 2.96 0.61
C ALA A 51 3.49 3.82 0.12
N GLY A 52 3.70 3.85 -1.19
CA GLY A 52 4.75 4.66 -1.82
C GLY A 52 4.58 6.15 -1.53
N PHE A 53 3.37 6.69 -1.66
CA PHE A 53 3.06 8.09 -1.34
C PHE A 53 3.38 8.44 0.11
N SER A 54 3.05 7.54 1.05
CA SER A 54 3.35 7.74 2.48
C SER A 54 4.85 7.83 2.75
N TRP A 55 5.65 6.94 2.15
CA TRP A 55 7.11 6.97 2.31
C TRP A 55 7.79 8.12 1.57
N ILE A 56 7.29 8.52 0.39
CA ILE A 56 7.76 9.73 -0.30
C ILE A 56 7.50 10.96 0.55
N SER A 57 6.31 11.07 1.15
CA SER A 57 5.96 12.17 2.05
C SER A 57 6.91 12.25 3.25
N VAL A 58 7.24 11.10 3.85
CA VAL A 58 8.24 10.97 4.91
C VAL A 58 9.61 11.44 4.45
N ALA A 59 10.09 10.98 3.29
CA ALA A 59 11.40 11.35 2.74
C ALA A 59 11.53 12.84 2.40
N VAL A 60 10.47 13.45 1.87
CA VAL A 60 10.43 14.89 1.60
C VAL A 60 10.45 15.69 2.90
N ALA A 61 9.65 15.29 3.89
CA ALA A 61 9.59 15.97 5.18
C ALA A 61 10.91 15.85 5.95
N THR A 62 11.61 14.72 5.91
CA THR A 62 12.94 14.60 6.54
C THR A 62 13.99 15.45 5.84
N ARG A 63 13.92 15.60 4.51
CA ARG A 63 14.84 16.47 3.76
C ARG A 63 14.65 17.95 4.07
N GLN A 64 13.42 18.41 4.30
CA GLN A 64 13.14 19.82 4.61
C GLN A 64 13.52 20.24 6.03
N HIS A 65 13.71 19.28 6.94
CA HIS A 65 14.08 19.52 8.34
C HIS A 65 15.58 19.30 8.63
N HIS A 66 16.38 19.00 7.59
CA HIS A 66 17.84 18.99 7.62
C HIS A 66 18.40 20.26 7.00
#